data_AF-A0A1G1F9J3-F1
#
_entry.id   AF-A0A1G1F9J3-F1
#
_cell.length_a   1.000
_cell.length_b   1.000
_cell.length_c   1.000
_cell.angle_alpha   90.00
_cell.angle_beta   90.00
_cell.angle_gamma   90.00
#
_symmetry.space_group_name_H-M   'P 1'
#
loop_
_entity.id
_entity.type
_entity.pdbx_description
1 polymer ?
#
loop_
_entity_poly.entity_id
_entity_poly.type
_entity_poly.pdbx_seq_one_letter_code
_entity_poly.pdbx_strand_id
1 'polypeptide(L)' 'MKKILLFIAFLLIPAISYAQPEITFDYLKFDFGVISQNEKANHLFEFQNTGDQDLIIEKVSAS' A
#
# COMPACT_ATOMS: atom_id res chain seq x y z
N MET A 1 -15.30 43.00 -4.52
CA MET A 1 -13.86 42.64 -4.53
C MET A 1 -13.46 41.73 -3.37
N LYS A 2 -13.69 42.09 -2.10
CA LYS A 2 -13.35 41.24 -0.93
C LYS A 2 -14.01 39.85 -0.94
N LYS A 3 -15.27 39.76 -1.38
CA LYS A 3 -16.04 38.49 -1.48
C LYS A 3 -15.52 37.52 -2.56
N ILE A 4 -14.97 38.07 -3.65
CA ILE A 4 -14.36 37.29 -4.75
C ILE A 4 -12.99 36.75 -4.33
N LEU A 5 -12.21 37.54 -3.59
CA LEU A 5 -10.96 37.07 -2.98
C LEU A 5 -11.19 35.90 -1.99
N LEU A 6 -12.24 35.99 -1.17
CA LEU A 6 -12.63 34.92 -0.23
C LEU A 6 -13.06 33.62 -0.95
N PHE A 7 -13.72 33.74 -2.11
CA PHE A 7 -14.16 32.58 -2.89
C PHE A 7 -12.97 31.85 -3.56
N ILE A 8 -11.97 32.59 -4.03
CA ILE A 8 -10.72 32.04 -4.61
C ILE A 8 -9.87 31.36 -3.52
N ALA A 9 -9.81 31.95 -2.32
CA ALA A 9 -9.12 31.35 -1.17
C ALA A 9 -9.77 30.03 -0.71
N PHE A 10 -11.10 29.90 -0.81
CA PHE A 10 -11.82 28.67 -0.48
C PHE A 10 -11.61 27.56 -1.54
N LEU A 11 -11.40 27.93 -2.80
CA LEU A 11 -11.11 27.01 -3.91
C LEU A 11 -9.68 26.41 -3.83
N LEU A 12 -8.77 27.06 -3.12
CA LEU A 12 -7.39 26.59 -2.88
C LEU A 12 -7.27 25.59 -1.72
N ILE A 13 -8.37 25.22 -1.06
CA ILE A 13 -8.35 24.34 0.14
C ILE A 13 -8.18 22.83 -0.13
N PRO A 14 -8.46 22.22 -1.31
CA PRO A 14 -8.47 20.76 -1.36
C PRO A 14 -7.14 20.20 -1.90
N ALA A 15 -6.20 19.97 -1.00
CA ALA A 15 -5.21 18.89 -1.13
C ALA A 15 -4.55 18.63 0.23
N ILE A 16 -5.38 18.37 1.26
CA ILE A 16 -4.85 17.74 2.47
C ILE A 16 -4.54 16.30 2.06
N SER A 17 -3.30 16.05 1.64
CA SER A 17 -2.78 14.69 1.50
C SER A 17 -2.73 14.12 2.90
N TYR A 18 -3.61 13.16 3.19
CA TYR A 18 -3.55 12.44 4.45
C TYR A 18 -2.41 11.42 4.36
N ALA A 19 -1.43 11.59 5.25
CA ALA A 19 -0.38 10.62 5.37
C ALA A 19 -0.99 9.28 5.84
N GLN A 20 -0.62 8.18 5.19
CA GLN A 20 -1.17 6.84 5.45
C GLN A 20 -0.11 5.76 5.16
N PRO A 21 -0.09 4.67 5.95
CA PRO A 21 0.75 3.52 5.63
C PRO A 21 0.21 2.81 4.38
N GLU A 22 1.11 2.32 3.53
CA GLU A 22 0.74 1.60 2.30
C GLU A 22 1.65 0.40 2.11
N ILE A 23 1.07 -0.80 2.05
CA ILE A 23 1.81 -2.04 1.81
C ILE A 23 1.77 -2.36 0.32
N THR A 24 2.93 -2.48 -0.32
CA THR A 24 3.05 -2.86 -1.73
C THR A 24 3.85 -4.14 -1.86
N PHE A 25 3.30 -5.11 -2.58
CA PHE A 25 3.97 -6.37 -2.91
C PHE A 25 4.39 -6.34 -4.39
N ASP A 26 5.52 -6.96 -4.71
CA ASP A 26 5.94 -7.16 -6.10
C ASP A 26 4.94 -8.02 -6.87
N TYR A 27 4.36 -9.01 -6.20
CA TYR A 27 3.31 -9.87 -6.71
C TYR A 27 2.53 -10.50 -5.55
N LEU A 28 1.22 -10.69 -5.76
CA LEU A 28 0.32 -11.25 -4.74
C LEU A 28 0.09 -12.75 -4.90
N LYS A 29 0.61 -13.34 -5.97
CA LYS A 29 0.43 -14.74 -6.31
C LYS A 29 1.73 -15.29 -6.86
N PHE A 30 2.07 -16.48 -6.41
CA PHE A 30 3.17 -17.26 -6.94
C PHE A 30 2.64 -18.60 -7.41
N ASP A 31 2.94 -18.96 -8.65
CA ASP A 31 2.64 -20.28 -9.20
C ASP A 31 3.91 -21.12 -9.12
N PHE A 32 3.86 -22.19 -8.33
CA PHE A 32 4.97 -23.13 -8.23
C PHE A 32 5.14 -23.99 -9.49
N GLY A 33 4.15 -24.01 -10.38
CA GLY A 33 4.16 -24.82 -11.58
C GLY A 33 4.18 -26.32 -11.28
N VAL A 34 5.03 -27.04 -12.01
CA VAL A 34 5.20 -28.49 -11.84
C VAL A 34 6.26 -28.75 -10.77
N ILE A 35 5.85 -29.32 -9.66
CA ILE A 35 6.73 -29.72 -8.56
C ILE A 35 6.87 -31.24 -8.53
N SER A 36 8.09 -31.74 -8.30
CA SER A 36 8.31 -33.19 -8.22
C SER A 36 7.74 -33.78 -6.94
N GLN A 37 7.35 -35.05 -6.98
CA GLN A 37 6.88 -35.74 -5.77
C GLN A 37 7.99 -35.78 -4.72
N ASN A 38 7.65 -35.41 -3.48
CA ASN A 38 8.55 -35.27 -2.32
C ASN A 38 9.52 -34.08 -2.37
N GLU A 39 9.38 -33.16 -3.32
CA GLU A 39 10.14 -31.91 -3.35
C GLU A 39 9.51 -30.86 -2.43
N LYS A 40 10.34 -30.19 -1.63
CA LYS A 40 9.91 -29.05 -0.81
C LYS A 40 10.13 -27.76 -1.62
N ALA A 41 9.04 -27.16 -2.08
CA ALA A 41 9.08 -25.83 -2.68
C ALA A 41 8.83 -24.77 -1.61
N ASN A 42 9.62 -23.71 -1.63
CA ASN A 42 9.44 -22.54 -0.76
C ASN A 42 9.41 -21.30 -1.64
N HIS A 43 8.66 -20.30 -1.20
CA HIS A 43 8.62 -19.01 -1.85
C HIS A 43 8.49 -17.90 -0.81
N LEU A 44 9.16 -16.78 -1.05
CA LEU A 44 9.23 -15.64 -0.14
C LEU A 44 8.54 -14.46 -0.82
N PHE A 45 7.52 -13.90 -0.17
CA PHE A 45 6.87 -12.67 -0.60
C PHE A 45 7.56 -11.49 0.05
N GLU A 46 8.18 -10.65 -0.77
CA GLU A 46 8.73 -9.37 -0.35
C GLU A 46 7.66 -8.28 -0.49
N PHE A 47 7.65 -7.35 0.46
CA PHE A 47 6.81 -6.16 0.41
C PHE A 47 7.56 -4.96 0.96
N GLN A 48 7.10 -3.79 0.56
CA GLN A 48 7.62 -2.51 1.01
C GLN A 48 6.48 -1.65 1.56
N ASN A 49 6.77 -0.88 2.61
CA ASN A 49 5.95 0.25 2.98
C ASN A 49 6.25 1.42 2.03
N THR A 50 5.34 1.71 1.11
CA THR A 50 5.45 2.81 0.14
C THR A 50 4.68 4.06 0.59
N GLY A 51 3.99 3.95 1.73
CA GLY A 51 3.30 5.06 2.37
C GLY A 51 4.26 6.02 3.07
N ASP A 52 3.70 7.10 3.58
CA ASP A 52 4.40 8.18 4.27
C ASP A 52 4.19 8.14 5.80
N GLN A 53 3.73 6.99 6.33
CA GLN A 53 3.64 6.68 7.76
C GLN A 53 4.10 5.25 8.05
N ASP A 54 4.39 4.96 9.32
CA ASP A 54 4.78 3.64 9.78
C ASP A 54 3.69 2.58 9.54
N LEU A 55 4.06 1.50 8.87
CA LEU A 55 3.22 0.32 8.66
C LEU A 55 3.42 -0.68 9.81
N ILE A 56 2.40 -0.86 10.65
CA ILE A 56 2.39 -1.82 11.75
C ILE A 56 1.62 -3.09 11.33
N ILE A 57 2.28 -4.24 11.37
CA ILE A 57 1.65 -5.54 11.06
C ILE A 57 1.14 -6.18 12.35
N GLU A 58 -0.18 -6.16 12.57
CA GLU A 58 -0.78 -6.70 13.81
C GLU A 58 -1.02 -8.21 13.77
N LYS A 59 -1.31 -8.77 12.58
CA LYS A 59 -1.62 -10.18 12.40
C LYS A 59 -1.22 -10.67 11.01
N VAL A 60 -0.64 -11.87 10.97
CA VAL A 60 -0.38 -12.61 9.73
C VAL A 60 -1.03 -13.99 9.85
N SER A 61 -1.68 -14.45 8.78
CA SER A 61 -2.30 -15.77 8.72
C SER A 61 -2.06 -16.42 7.37
N ALA A 62 -1.75 -17.71 7.39
CA ALA A 62 -1.79 -18.59 6.22
C ALA A 62 -3.11 -19.36 6.24
N SER A 63 -3.79 -19.43 5.09
CA SER A 63 -5.05 -20.16 4.88
C SER A 63 -4.84 -21.37 3.99
#